data_AF-A0A936Z9P5-F1
#
_entry.id   AF-A0A936Z9P5-F1
#
_cell.length_a   1.000
_cell.length_b   1.000
_cell.length_c   1.000
_cell.angle_alpha   90.00
_cell.angle_beta   90.00
_cell.angle_gamma   90.00
#
_symmetry.space_group_name_H-M   'P 1'
#
loop_
_entity.id
_entity.type
_entity.pdbx_description
1 polymer ?
#
loop_
_entity_poly.entity_id
_entity_poly.type
_entity_poly.pdbx_seq_one_letter_code
_entity_poly.pdbx_strand_id
1 'polypeptide(L)'
;MGHNHHHDHDDHSHLSGIELRVRALESILVEKGYVDPAAIDALVETYEVKVGPRNGAKVVAKAWADPDYREWLRTDATAAIASLGFIGRQGEQMVAVENTPDQHNMVVCTLCSCYPWPVLGLPPVWYKSAPYRSRAVLDPRGVLAEFGVHLPETTRIRIWDSTAEVRYLVIPMRPDGTEDMSQEALAELVTRDSMIGTGLARQPEAMR
;
A
#
# COMPACT_ATOMS: atom_id res chain seq x y z
N MET A 1 -53.36 -34.48 -24.58
CA MET A 1 -52.60 -34.55 -23.32
C MET A 1 -51.50 -33.50 -23.39
N GLY A 2 -51.77 -32.30 -22.86
CA GLY A 2 -50.79 -31.22 -22.81
C GLY A 2 -50.05 -31.29 -21.47
N HIS A 3 -48.74 -31.54 -21.52
CA HIS A 3 -47.89 -31.45 -20.34
C HIS A 3 -47.62 -29.98 -20.05
N ASN A 4 -48.21 -29.50 -18.96
CA ASN A 4 -47.99 -28.17 -18.42
C ASN A 4 -46.67 -28.23 -17.64
N HIS A 5 -45.59 -27.66 -18.17
CA HIS A 5 -44.35 -27.48 -17.43
C HIS A 5 -44.58 -26.34 -16.42
N HIS A 6 -44.72 -26.69 -15.14
CA HIS A 6 -44.61 -25.74 -14.04
C HIS A 6 -43.17 -25.23 -14.03
N HIS A 7 -42.99 -23.93 -14.25
CA HIS A 7 -41.74 -23.26 -13.94
C HIS A 7 -41.70 -23.06 -12.43
N ASP A 8 -40.86 -23.84 -11.74
CA ASP A 8 -40.45 -23.52 -10.38
C ASP A 8 -39.75 -22.15 -10.41
N HIS A 9 -40.35 -21.18 -9.73
CA HIS A 9 -39.69 -19.93 -9.41
C HIS A 9 -38.70 -20.23 -8.30
N ASP A 10 -37.46 -20.52 -8.66
CA ASP A 10 -36.37 -20.60 -7.71
C ASP A 10 -36.20 -19.24 -7.02
N ASP A 11 -36.57 -19.20 -5.74
CA ASP A 11 -36.21 -18.17 -4.77
C ASP A 11 -34.68 -18.20 -4.56
N HIS A 12 -33.92 -17.74 -5.57
CA HIS A 12 -32.48 -17.65 -5.45
C HIS A 12 -32.14 -16.50 -4.49
N SER A 13 -31.46 -16.85 -3.39
CA SER A 13 -30.78 -15.90 -2.51
C SER A 13 -30.09 -14.82 -3.34
N HIS A 14 -30.32 -13.54 -3.03
CA HIS A 14 -29.65 -12.39 -3.67
C HIS A 14 -28.11 -12.37 -3.48
N LEU A 15 -27.53 -13.37 -2.83
CA LEU A 15 -26.11 -13.50 -2.54
C LEU A 15 -25.43 -14.41 -3.54
N SER A 16 -24.27 -13.98 -4.02
CA SER A 16 -23.33 -14.80 -4.76
C SER A 16 -22.80 -15.97 -3.92
N GLY A 17 -22.28 -17.00 -4.58
CA GLY A 17 -21.68 -18.15 -3.91
C GLY A 17 -20.46 -17.83 -3.04
N ILE A 18 -19.79 -16.68 -3.21
CA ILE A 18 -18.72 -16.24 -2.29
C ILE A 18 -19.32 -15.58 -1.04
N GLU A 19 -20.34 -14.74 -1.19
CA GLU A 19 -21.01 -14.08 -0.06
C GLU A 19 -21.66 -15.10 0.88
N LEU A 20 -22.30 -16.14 0.31
CA LEU A 20 -22.85 -17.24 1.10
C LEU A 20 -21.78 -17.97 1.90
N ARG A 21 -20.62 -18.26 1.29
CA ARG A 21 -19.51 -18.95 1.98
C ARG A 21 -18.89 -18.08 3.07
N VAL A 22 -18.74 -16.77 2.84
CA VAL A 22 -18.23 -15.83 3.87
C VAL A 22 -19.17 -15.80 5.07
N ARG A 23 -20.49 -15.63 4.84
CA ARG A 23 -21.47 -15.62 5.92
C ARG A 23 -21.52 -16.95 6.67
N ALA A 24 -21.49 -18.07 5.96
CA ALA A 24 -21.49 -19.39 6.59
C ALA A 24 -20.27 -19.60 7.49
N LEU A 25 -19.08 -19.17 7.04
CA LEU A 25 -17.84 -19.24 7.81
C LEU A 25 -17.88 -18.34 9.04
N GLU A 26 -18.36 -17.10 8.90
CA GLU A 26 -18.53 -16.18 10.02
C GLU A 26 -19.47 -16.78 11.08
N SER A 27 -20.67 -17.23 10.67
CA SER A 27 -21.66 -17.81 11.58
C SER A 27 -21.10 -18.97 12.40
N ILE A 28 -20.42 -19.93 11.76
CA ILE A 28 -19.89 -21.11 12.49
C ILE A 28 -18.72 -20.75 13.42
N LEU A 29 -17.91 -19.73 13.09
CA LEU A 29 -16.82 -19.28 13.95
C LEU A 29 -17.35 -18.50 15.17
N VAL A 30 -18.41 -17.71 14.98
CA VAL A 30 -19.11 -16.99 16.07
C VAL A 30 -19.82 -17.98 17.00
N GLU A 31 -20.57 -18.95 16.44
CA GLU A 31 -21.29 -19.97 17.23
C GLU A 31 -20.32 -20.79 18.10
N LYS A 32 -19.13 -21.08 17.59
CA LYS A 32 -18.07 -21.78 18.34
C LYS A 32 -17.33 -20.89 19.35
N GLY A 33 -17.59 -19.59 19.37
CA GLY A 33 -16.92 -18.62 20.25
C GLY A 33 -15.46 -18.35 19.87
N TYR A 34 -15.06 -18.61 18.62
CA TYR A 34 -13.69 -18.36 18.14
C TYR A 34 -13.46 -16.93 17.68
N VAL A 35 -14.52 -16.23 17.30
CA VAL A 35 -14.45 -14.82 16.89
C VAL A 35 -15.56 -14.04 17.57
N ASP A 36 -15.25 -12.80 17.94
CA ASP A 36 -16.20 -11.80 18.39
C ASP A 36 -16.54 -10.88 17.21
N PRO A 37 -17.81 -10.80 16.77
CA PRO A 37 -18.22 -9.89 15.69
C PRO A 37 -17.80 -8.45 15.93
N ALA A 38 -17.85 -7.95 17.17
CA ALA A 38 -17.46 -6.58 17.48
C ALA A 38 -15.95 -6.35 17.27
N ALA A 39 -15.13 -7.37 17.47
CA ALA A 39 -13.70 -7.32 17.18
C ALA A 39 -13.43 -7.33 15.66
N ILE A 40 -14.23 -8.06 14.87
CA ILE A 40 -14.16 -8.03 13.40
C ILE A 40 -14.49 -6.63 12.89
N ASP A 41 -15.59 -6.03 13.37
CA ASP A 41 -16.01 -4.68 12.99
C ASP A 41 -14.92 -3.64 13.31
N ALA A 42 -14.30 -3.73 14.50
CA ALA A 42 -13.22 -2.84 14.89
C ALA A 42 -11.97 -2.97 13.97
N LEU A 43 -11.67 -4.19 13.49
CA LEU A 43 -10.59 -4.41 12.52
C LEU A 43 -10.93 -3.82 11.15
N VAL A 44 -12.17 -3.99 10.68
CA VAL A 44 -12.64 -3.41 9.42
C VAL A 44 -12.52 -1.88 9.48
N GLU A 45 -13.08 -1.25 10.52
CA GLU A 45 -13.03 0.19 10.71
C GLU A 45 -11.56 0.70 10.73
N THR A 46 -10.68 -0.01 11.43
CA THR A 46 -9.27 0.37 11.52
C THR A 46 -8.60 0.51 10.16
N TYR A 47 -8.79 -0.47 9.27
CA TYR A 47 -8.15 -0.47 7.95
C TYR A 47 -8.93 0.29 6.88
N GLU A 48 -10.21 0.55 7.11
CA GLU A 48 -11.04 1.32 6.18
C GLU A 48 -10.88 2.83 6.38
N VAL A 49 -10.78 3.31 7.63
CA VAL A 49 -10.80 4.77 7.91
C VAL A 49 -9.61 5.29 8.71
N LYS A 50 -8.94 4.47 9.52
CA LYS A 50 -7.89 4.94 10.45
C LYS A 50 -6.47 4.81 9.87
N VAL A 51 -6.20 3.73 9.13
CA VAL A 51 -4.87 3.40 8.63
C VAL A 51 -4.83 3.53 7.10
N GLY A 52 -3.92 4.36 6.58
CA GLY A 52 -3.81 4.59 5.15
C GLY A 52 -2.55 5.36 4.75
N PRO A 53 -2.38 5.65 3.45
CA PRO A 53 -1.16 6.26 2.90
C PRO A 53 -0.86 7.66 3.41
N ARG A 54 -1.82 8.35 4.05
CA ARG A 54 -1.57 9.63 4.72
C ARG A 54 -0.54 9.51 5.86
N ASN A 55 -0.39 8.33 6.47
CA ASN A 55 0.62 8.08 7.49
C ASN A 55 2.02 8.10 6.88
N GLY A 56 2.25 7.33 5.80
CA GLY A 56 3.51 7.34 5.06
C GLY A 56 3.84 8.73 4.48
N ALA A 57 2.84 9.47 4.01
CA ALA A 57 3.04 10.83 3.53
C ALA A 57 3.64 11.76 4.61
N LYS A 58 3.18 11.63 5.87
CA LYS A 58 3.75 12.38 7.01
C LYS A 58 5.19 11.94 7.30
N VAL A 59 5.49 10.65 7.21
CA VAL A 59 6.87 10.13 7.37
C VAL A 59 7.80 10.75 6.32
N VAL A 60 7.41 10.71 5.06
CA VAL A 60 8.21 11.25 3.94
C VAL A 60 8.36 12.77 4.06
N ALA A 61 7.28 13.50 4.32
CA ALA A 61 7.33 14.95 4.44
C ALA A 61 8.21 15.39 5.61
N LYS A 62 8.17 14.69 6.75
CA LYS A 62 9.10 14.95 7.86
C LYS A 62 10.54 14.68 7.44
N ALA A 63 10.83 13.58 6.74
CA ALA A 63 12.18 13.30 6.24
C ALA A 63 12.68 14.34 5.22
N TRP A 64 11.79 14.95 4.44
CA TRP A 64 12.17 16.04 3.53
C TRP A 64 12.45 17.36 4.24
N ALA A 65 11.83 17.61 5.40
CA ALA A 65 11.94 18.85 6.15
C ALA A 65 13.01 18.80 7.26
N ASP A 66 13.33 17.61 7.76
CA ASP A 66 14.17 17.37 8.94
C ASP A 66 15.31 16.39 8.59
N PRO A 67 16.53 16.89 8.32
CA PRO A 67 17.68 16.05 7.96
C PRO A 67 18.07 15.03 9.03
N ASP A 68 17.90 15.35 10.31
CA ASP A 68 18.23 14.44 11.42
C ASP A 68 17.23 13.28 11.47
N TYR A 69 15.93 13.58 11.29
CA TYR A 69 14.91 12.54 11.15
C TYR A 69 15.11 11.70 9.89
N ARG A 70 15.57 12.30 8.78
CA ARG A 70 15.87 11.56 7.54
C ARG A 70 16.99 10.54 7.74
N GLU A 71 18.08 10.93 8.40
CA GLU A 71 19.18 10.00 8.68
C GLU A 71 18.76 8.93 9.71
N TRP A 72 17.94 9.29 10.70
CA TRP A 72 17.37 8.31 11.62
C TRP A 72 16.46 7.31 10.90
N LEU A 73 15.56 7.78 10.03
CA LEU A 73 14.68 6.94 9.21
C LEU A 73 15.47 5.98 8.31
N ARG A 74 16.62 6.41 7.81
CA ARG A 74 17.51 5.57 6.98
C ARG A 74 18.20 4.47 7.79
N THR A 75 18.56 4.76 9.04
CA THR A 75 19.33 3.84 9.90
C THR A 75 18.44 2.90 10.71
N ASP A 76 17.31 3.38 11.21
CA ASP A 76 16.28 2.63 11.92
C ASP A 76 14.88 3.15 11.56
N ALA A 77 14.37 2.70 10.42
CA ALA A 77 13.06 3.12 9.96
C ALA A 77 11.94 2.69 10.90
N THR A 78 12.10 1.58 11.62
CA THR A 78 11.08 1.08 12.55
C THR A 78 10.90 2.07 13.69
N ALA A 79 11.98 2.48 14.35
CA ALA A 79 11.92 3.42 15.46
C ALA A 79 11.48 4.82 15.01
N ALA A 80 11.98 5.31 13.87
CA ALA A 80 11.60 6.62 13.34
C ALA A 80 10.10 6.69 12.99
N ILE A 81 9.57 5.68 12.31
CA ILE A 81 8.14 5.60 11.96
C ILE A 81 7.29 5.46 13.25
N ALA A 82 7.74 4.67 14.21
CA ALA A 82 7.07 4.50 15.50
C ALA A 82 7.01 5.80 16.32
N SER A 83 7.99 6.71 16.18
CA SER A 83 7.97 8.00 16.88
C SER A 83 6.81 8.91 16.44
N LEU A 84 6.21 8.64 15.28
CA LEU A 84 5.00 9.31 14.78
C LEU A 84 3.71 8.56 15.15
N GLY A 85 3.80 7.49 15.93
CA GLY A 85 2.67 6.65 16.35
C GLY A 85 2.23 5.62 15.32
N PHE A 86 2.98 5.44 14.22
CA PHE A 86 2.64 4.48 13.18
C PHE A 86 3.30 3.14 13.48
N ILE A 87 2.59 2.26 14.18
CA ILE A 87 3.05 0.92 14.54
C ILE A 87 1.98 -0.11 14.23
N GLY A 88 2.36 -1.39 14.19
CA GLY A 88 1.41 -2.48 14.20
C GLY A 88 1.70 -3.54 13.15
N ARG A 89 0.66 -4.33 12.85
CA ARG A 89 0.73 -5.52 12.00
C ARG A 89 1.25 -5.19 10.61
N GLN A 90 2.11 -6.06 10.07
CA GLN A 90 2.71 -5.89 8.75
C GLN A 90 3.57 -4.61 8.65
N GLY A 91 4.23 -4.26 9.74
CA GLY A 91 5.15 -3.11 9.83
C GLY A 91 6.03 -3.17 11.08
N GLU A 92 6.19 -4.37 11.66
CA GLU A 92 6.99 -4.62 12.84
C GLU A 92 8.49 -4.46 12.58
N GLN A 93 8.91 -4.60 11.32
CA GLN A 93 10.28 -4.42 10.84
C GLN A 93 10.25 -3.62 9.54
N MET A 94 10.53 -2.32 9.64
CA MET A 94 10.51 -1.38 8.53
C MET A 94 11.92 -1.08 8.02
N VAL A 95 12.03 -0.90 6.71
CA VAL A 95 13.21 -0.35 6.04
C VAL A 95 12.76 0.76 5.09
N ALA A 96 13.34 1.95 5.23
CA ALA A 96 13.15 3.05 4.30
C ALA A 96 14.19 2.97 3.18
N VAL A 97 13.75 3.03 1.93
CA VAL A 97 14.63 2.95 0.75
C VAL A 97 14.50 4.23 -0.06
N GLU A 98 15.60 4.97 -0.17
CA GLU A 98 15.57 6.33 -0.69
C GLU A 98 15.88 6.39 -2.19
N ASN A 99 15.06 7.15 -2.91
CA ASN A 99 15.31 7.51 -4.30
C ASN A 99 16.33 8.64 -4.39
N THR A 100 17.17 8.57 -5.40
CA THR A 100 18.22 9.55 -5.71
C THR A 100 18.23 9.82 -7.22
N PRO A 101 18.93 10.86 -7.71
CA PRO A 101 19.03 11.11 -9.15
C PRO A 101 19.48 9.88 -9.97
N ASP A 102 20.33 9.04 -9.38
CA ASP A 102 20.91 7.86 -10.04
C ASP A 102 20.18 6.55 -9.74
N GLN A 103 19.25 6.52 -8.78
CA GLN A 103 18.58 5.29 -8.35
C GLN A 103 17.11 5.51 -7.99
N HIS A 104 16.24 4.71 -8.59
CA HIS A 104 14.83 4.60 -8.28
C HIS A 104 14.53 3.23 -7.63
N ASN A 105 13.84 3.22 -6.51
CA ASN A 105 13.44 2.01 -5.81
C ASN A 105 11.97 1.69 -6.12
N MET A 106 11.65 0.41 -6.27
CA MET A 106 10.27 -0.07 -6.41
C MET A 106 10.06 -1.33 -5.56
N VAL A 107 8.92 -1.43 -4.90
CA VAL A 107 8.61 -2.51 -3.96
C VAL A 107 7.57 -3.46 -4.54
N VAL A 108 7.77 -4.77 -4.37
CA VAL A 108 6.83 -5.81 -4.77
C VAL A 108 6.81 -6.93 -3.73
N CYS A 109 5.78 -7.77 -3.77
CA CYS A 109 5.79 -9.07 -3.14
C CYS A 109 5.40 -10.10 -4.19
N THR A 110 6.40 -10.73 -4.81
CA THR A 110 6.18 -11.65 -5.93
C THR A 110 5.34 -12.86 -5.51
N LEU A 111 5.50 -13.32 -4.26
CA LEU A 111 4.86 -14.53 -3.74
C LEU A 111 3.41 -14.33 -3.29
N CYS A 112 3.03 -13.14 -2.83
CA CYS A 112 1.67 -12.87 -2.36
C CYS A 112 1.28 -11.39 -2.42
N SER A 113 1.42 -10.67 -1.30
CA SER A 113 0.94 -9.29 -1.12
C SER A 113 1.50 -8.59 0.11
N CYS A 114 2.68 -8.99 0.62
CA CYS A 114 3.32 -8.35 1.77
C CYS A 114 3.48 -6.85 1.54
N TYR A 115 3.06 -6.02 2.51
CA TYR A 115 2.92 -4.57 2.33
C TYR A 115 2.94 -3.84 3.68
N PRO A 116 3.50 -2.62 3.79
CA PRO A 116 3.66 -1.92 5.08
C PRO A 116 2.36 -1.28 5.57
N TRP A 117 1.47 -2.05 6.19
CA TRP A 117 0.13 -1.57 6.55
C TRP A 117 0.11 -0.33 7.44
N PRO A 118 0.94 -0.18 8.49
CA PRO A 118 0.85 0.98 9.39
C PRO A 118 1.03 2.34 8.69
N VAL A 119 1.77 2.36 7.57
CA VAL A 119 2.09 3.59 6.83
C VAL A 119 1.37 3.70 5.49
N LEU A 120 0.98 2.60 4.86
CA LEU A 120 0.33 2.62 3.54
C LEU A 120 -1.10 2.06 3.50
N GLY A 121 -1.62 1.53 4.62
CA GLY A 121 -2.89 0.84 4.66
C GLY A 121 -2.87 -0.49 3.90
N LEU A 122 -4.05 -0.97 3.48
CA LEU A 122 -4.15 -2.20 2.69
C LEU A 122 -3.66 -1.98 1.25
N PRO A 123 -2.96 -2.96 0.65
CA PRO A 123 -2.41 -2.83 -0.69
C PRO A 123 -3.51 -2.73 -1.76
N PRO A 124 -3.29 -1.91 -2.81
CA PRO A 124 -4.23 -1.80 -3.91
C PRO A 124 -4.36 -3.14 -4.67
N VAL A 125 -5.48 -3.30 -5.39
CA VAL A 125 -5.77 -4.54 -6.14
C VAL A 125 -4.66 -4.88 -7.14
N TRP A 126 -4.14 -3.88 -7.86
CA TRP A 126 -3.08 -4.09 -8.85
C TRP A 126 -1.79 -4.62 -8.22
N TYR A 127 -1.45 -4.21 -6.99
CA TYR A 127 -0.23 -4.67 -6.30
C TYR A 127 -0.29 -6.17 -6.00
N LYS A 128 -1.48 -6.67 -5.68
CA LYS A 128 -1.74 -8.08 -5.38
C LYS A 128 -1.86 -8.96 -6.64
N SER A 129 -2.00 -8.32 -7.80
CA SER A 129 -2.31 -9.00 -9.06
C SER A 129 -1.08 -9.65 -9.70
N ALA A 130 -1.29 -10.74 -10.42
CA ALA A 130 -0.23 -11.45 -11.14
C ALA A 130 0.52 -10.56 -12.16
N PRO A 131 -0.13 -9.66 -12.92
CA PRO A 131 0.57 -8.76 -13.85
C PRO A 131 1.68 -7.94 -13.20
N TYR A 132 1.39 -7.26 -12.08
CA TYR A 132 2.40 -6.48 -11.36
C TYR A 132 3.47 -7.39 -10.76
N ARG A 133 3.05 -8.42 -10.02
CA ARG A 133 3.95 -9.29 -9.26
C ARG A 133 4.95 -10.05 -10.13
N SER A 134 4.55 -10.47 -11.32
CA SER A 134 5.44 -11.20 -12.24
C SER A 134 6.40 -10.28 -13.00
N ARG A 135 5.93 -9.08 -13.40
CA ARG A 135 6.72 -8.19 -14.28
C ARG A 135 7.58 -7.19 -13.54
N ALA A 136 7.23 -6.79 -12.32
CA ALA A 136 8.00 -5.81 -11.55
C ALA A 136 9.46 -6.22 -11.33
N VAL A 137 9.76 -7.52 -11.28
CA VAL A 137 11.12 -8.07 -11.13
C VAL A 137 11.82 -8.39 -12.45
N LEU A 138 11.10 -8.37 -13.57
CA LEU A 138 11.61 -8.78 -14.89
C LEU A 138 11.75 -7.60 -15.85
N ASP A 139 10.71 -6.78 -15.94
CA ASP A 139 10.61 -5.60 -16.79
C ASP A 139 10.06 -4.41 -15.97
N PRO A 140 10.84 -3.89 -15.01
CA PRO A 140 10.38 -2.80 -14.16
C PRO A 140 10.16 -1.50 -14.94
N ARG A 141 10.90 -1.27 -16.03
CA ARG A 141 10.74 -0.08 -16.87
C ARG A 141 9.41 -0.11 -17.63
N GLY A 142 9.04 -1.26 -18.22
CA GLY A 142 7.74 -1.41 -18.87
C GLY A 142 6.59 -1.29 -17.90
N VAL A 143 6.71 -1.84 -16.68
CA VAL A 143 5.71 -1.64 -15.62
C VAL A 143 5.58 -0.16 -15.25
N LEU A 144 6.68 0.56 -15.05
CA LEU A 144 6.64 2.00 -14.74
C LEU A 144 6.01 2.82 -15.87
N ALA A 145 6.26 2.47 -17.14
CA ALA A 145 5.66 3.14 -18.28
C ALA A 145 4.12 3.00 -18.29
N GLU A 146 3.57 1.87 -17.83
CA GLU A 146 2.12 1.67 -17.67
C GLU A 146 1.51 2.55 -16.57
N PHE A 147 2.30 2.94 -15.56
CA PHE A 147 1.94 3.97 -14.58
C PHE A 147 2.24 5.40 -15.06
N GLY A 148 2.71 5.57 -16.30
CA GLY A 148 3.08 6.87 -16.86
C GLY A 148 4.45 7.40 -16.41
N VAL A 149 5.24 6.60 -15.68
CA VAL A 149 6.56 7.00 -15.18
C VAL A 149 7.64 6.61 -16.18
N HIS A 150 8.36 7.61 -16.68
CA HIS A 150 9.49 7.43 -17.59
C HIS A 150 10.75 7.98 -16.94
N LEU A 151 11.70 7.07 -16.64
CA LEU A 151 12.97 7.42 -16.01
C LEU A 151 14.08 7.44 -17.06
N PRO A 152 15.10 8.32 -16.93
CA PRO A 152 16.30 8.27 -17.76
C PRO A 152 16.88 6.85 -17.84
N GLU A 153 17.45 6.49 -18.99
CA GLU A 153 18.07 5.18 -19.19
C GLU A 153 19.22 4.91 -18.20
N THR A 154 19.90 5.97 -17.78
CA THR A 154 21.00 5.94 -16.81
C THR A 154 20.55 5.69 -15.38
N THR A 155 19.28 5.94 -15.04
CA THR A 155 18.76 5.72 -13.68
C THR A 155 18.69 4.23 -13.38
N ARG A 156 19.38 3.77 -12.33
CA ARG A 156 19.27 2.37 -11.88
C ARG A 156 17.93 2.14 -11.22
N ILE A 157 17.28 1.03 -11.52
CA ILE A 157 16.05 0.62 -10.81
C ILE A 157 16.38 -0.53 -9.88
N ARG A 158 16.15 -0.35 -8.58
CA ARG A 158 16.32 -1.37 -7.56
C ARG A 158 14.97 -1.91 -7.11
N ILE A 159 14.75 -3.20 -7.31
CA ILE A 159 13.52 -3.87 -6.90
C ILE A 159 13.71 -4.51 -5.53
N TRP A 160 12.76 -4.24 -4.64
CA TRP A 160 12.71 -4.81 -3.31
C TRP A 160 11.55 -5.80 -3.25
N ASP A 161 11.89 -7.08 -3.33
CA ASP A 161 10.92 -8.16 -3.21
C ASP A 161 10.73 -8.56 -1.74
N SER A 162 9.50 -8.40 -1.25
CA SER A 162 9.11 -8.60 0.14
C SER A 162 8.90 -10.08 0.43
N THR A 163 10.00 -10.84 0.44
CA THR A 163 10.06 -12.30 0.62
C THR A 163 10.22 -12.75 2.07
N ALA A 164 10.50 -11.81 2.98
CA ALA A 164 10.63 -12.02 4.42
C ALA A 164 9.68 -11.09 5.20
N GLU A 165 9.81 -11.05 6.53
CA GLU A 165 8.98 -10.18 7.38
C GLU A 165 9.41 -8.70 7.44
N VAL A 166 10.45 -8.33 6.67
CA VAL A 166 10.82 -6.93 6.45
C VAL A 166 9.81 -6.27 5.50
N ARG A 167 9.45 -5.02 5.77
CA ARG A 167 8.55 -4.21 4.94
C ARG A 167 9.26 -2.94 4.51
N TYR A 168 9.08 -2.57 3.24
CA TYR A 168 9.80 -1.46 2.62
C TYR A 168 8.89 -0.25 2.41
N LEU A 169 9.39 0.94 2.71
CA LEU A 169 8.78 2.22 2.35
C LEU A 169 9.74 2.97 1.42
N VAL A 170 9.30 3.32 0.21
CA VAL A 170 10.09 4.18 -0.67
C VAL A 170 10.00 5.62 -0.17
N ILE A 171 11.15 6.26 -0.02
CA ILE A 171 11.26 7.71 0.21
C ILE A 171 11.51 8.35 -1.16
N PRO A 172 10.48 8.92 -1.81
CA PRO A 172 10.65 9.59 -3.09
C PRO A 172 11.51 10.84 -2.94
N MET A 173 12.10 11.30 -4.05
CA MET A 173 12.80 12.59 -4.07
C MET A 173 11.82 13.73 -3.83
N ARG A 174 12.24 14.74 -3.04
CA ARG A 174 11.51 15.99 -2.87
C ARG A 174 11.47 16.73 -4.22
N PRO A 175 10.30 17.15 -4.71
CA PRO A 175 10.19 17.96 -5.92
C PRO A 175 10.87 19.33 -5.74
N ASP A 176 11.43 19.86 -6.83
CA ASP A 176 12.00 21.21 -6.88
C ASP A 176 10.90 22.26 -6.66
N GLY A 177 11.27 23.47 -6.21
CA GLY A 177 10.31 24.57 -6.02
C GLY A 177 9.40 24.39 -4.80
N THR A 178 9.78 23.50 -3.88
CA THR A 178 9.03 23.22 -2.65
C THR A 178 9.74 23.73 -1.40
N GLU A 179 10.83 24.47 -1.53
CA GLU A 179 11.77 24.85 -0.44
C GLU A 179 11.06 25.50 0.75
N ASP A 180 10.12 26.41 0.46
CA ASP A 180 9.37 27.19 1.47
C ASP A 180 8.05 26.52 1.92
N MET A 181 7.72 25.33 1.43
CA MET A 181 6.48 24.64 1.80
C MET A 181 6.54 24.11 3.23
N SER A 182 5.42 24.21 3.95
CA SER A 182 5.29 23.55 5.25
C SER A 182 5.31 22.03 5.12
N GLN A 183 5.59 21.34 6.21
CA GLN A 183 5.59 19.87 6.24
C GLN A 183 4.21 19.30 5.84
N GLU A 184 3.13 19.94 6.23
CA GLU A 184 1.76 19.55 5.87
C GLU A 184 1.54 19.69 4.37
N ALA A 185 1.98 20.80 3.76
CA ALA A 185 1.87 21.00 2.32
C ALA A 185 2.76 20.01 1.54
N LEU A 186 3.96 19.70 2.05
CA LEU A 186 4.83 18.67 1.46
C LEU A 186 4.16 17.28 1.49
N ALA A 187 3.43 16.94 2.55
CA ALA A 187 2.75 15.66 2.65
C ALA A 187 1.68 15.46 1.57
N GLU A 188 1.03 16.54 1.10
CA GLU A 188 0.04 16.49 0.02
C GLU A 188 0.65 16.16 -1.36
N LEU A 189 1.98 16.35 -1.52
CA LEU A 189 2.71 15.95 -2.72
C LEU A 189 3.02 14.45 -2.75
N VAL A 190 3.06 13.81 -1.58
CA VAL A 190 3.44 12.40 -1.46
C VAL A 190 2.23 11.53 -1.77
N THR A 191 2.36 10.67 -2.79
CA THR A 191 1.29 9.76 -3.18
C THR A 191 1.58 8.35 -2.65
N ARG A 192 0.54 7.52 -2.59
CA ARG A 192 0.72 6.09 -2.32
C ARG A 192 1.70 5.48 -3.33
N ASP A 193 1.53 5.79 -4.60
CA ASP A 193 2.32 5.18 -5.68
C ASP A 193 3.79 5.64 -5.62
N SER A 194 4.07 6.88 -5.20
CA SER A 194 5.44 7.35 -4.98
C SER A 194 6.14 6.66 -3.80
N MET A 195 5.38 6.20 -2.81
CA MET A 195 5.88 5.43 -1.66
C MET A 195 5.98 3.92 -1.91
N ILE A 196 5.36 3.41 -2.98
CA ILE A 196 5.60 2.06 -3.51
C ILE A 196 6.77 2.09 -4.50
N GLY A 197 6.97 3.23 -5.17
CA GLY A 197 7.93 3.40 -6.26
C GLY A 197 7.34 3.17 -7.64
N THR A 198 6.01 3.12 -7.79
CA THR A 198 5.32 3.08 -9.09
C THR A 198 4.93 4.46 -9.61
N GLY A 199 5.11 5.50 -8.79
CA GLY A 199 4.87 6.90 -9.13
C GLY A 199 6.03 7.79 -8.70
N LEU A 200 5.96 9.07 -9.08
CA LEU A 200 6.78 10.13 -8.50
C LEU A 200 5.93 10.96 -7.53
N ALA A 201 6.58 11.70 -6.63
CA ALA A 201 5.89 12.74 -5.88
C ALA A 201 5.29 13.76 -6.85
N ARG A 202 4.13 14.33 -6.50
CA ARG A 202 3.49 15.35 -7.32
C ARG A 202 4.36 16.58 -7.37
N GLN A 203 4.39 17.24 -8.53
CA GLN A 203 4.97 18.57 -8.65
C GLN A 203 4.05 19.60 -8.00
N PRO A 204 4.58 20.67 -7.38
CA PRO A 204 3.77 21.68 -6.68
C PRO A 204 2.75 22.37 -7.60
N GLU A 205 3.00 22.46 -8.91
CA GLU A 205 2.06 23.01 -9.89
C GLU A 205 0.78 22.18 -10.02
N ALA A 206 0.83 20.89 -9.71
CA ALA A 206 -0.33 19.99 -9.77
C ALA A 206 -1.30 20.15 -8.58
N MET A 207 -0.95 20.99 -7.59
CA MET A 207 -1.84 21.37 -6.47
C MET A 207 -2.66 22.64 -6.75
N ARG A 208 -2.38 23.36 -7.84
CA ARG A 208 -3.13 24.54 -8.27
C ARG A 208 -4.33 24.14 -9.12
#